data_AF-A0A3S4KAD1-F1
#
_entry.id   AF-A0A3S4KAD1-F1
#
_cell.length_a   1.000
_cell.length_b   1.000
_cell.length_c   1.000
_cell.angle_alpha   90.00
_cell.angle_beta   90.00
_cell.angle_gamma   90.00
#
_symmetry.space_group_name_H-M   'P 1'
#
loop_
_entity.id
_entity.type
_entity.pdbx_description
1 polymer ?
#
loop_
_entity_poly.entity_id
_entity_poly.type
_entity_poly.pdbx_seq_one_letter_code
_entity_poly.pdbx_strand_id
1 'polypeptide(L)' 'MLISLIGTPWMPTIDKGILVLEDVNEHPFRVERMLLQLEYAGILNRQSAIVLGSFSGAAPQRV' A
#
# COMPACT_ATOMS: atom_id res chain seq x y z
N MET A 1 5.83 -3.42 4.18
CA MET A 1 7.24 -3.10 3.80
C MET A 1 7.36 -1.95 2.79
N LEU A 2 6.56 -1.86 1.73
CA LEU A 2 6.69 -0.81 0.71
C LEU A 2 6.67 0.62 1.27
N ILE A 3 5.76 0.88 2.21
CA ILE A 3 5.55 2.21 2.81
C ILE A 3 6.81 2.77 3.47
N SER A 4 7.64 1.93 4.09
CA SER A 4 8.85 2.39 4.78
C SER A 4 9.95 2.87 3.82
N LEU A 5 9.82 2.59 2.52
CA LEU A 5 10.78 3.05 1.51
C LEU A 5 10.47 4.45 0.98
N ILE A 6 9.25 4.96 1.19
CA ILE A 6 8.84 6.28 0.69
C ILE A 6 9.77 7.36 1.26
N GLY A 7 10.37 8.16 0.37
CA GLY A 7 11.34 9.20 0.72
C GLY A 7 12.80 8.72 0.82
N THR A 8 13.06 7.42 0.68
CA THR A 8 14.42 6.87 0.64
C THR A 8 14.92 6.69 -0.80
N PRO A 9 16.25 6.60 -1.04
CA PRO A 9 16.79 6.30 -2.37
C PRO A 9 16.40 4.93 -2.94
N TRP A 10 15.84 4.03 -2.11
CA TRP A 10 15.49 2.67 -2.50
C TRP A 10 14.03 2.52 -2.95
N MET A 11 13.23 3.59 -2.92
CA MET A 11 11.87 3.54 -3.45
C MET A 11 11.91 3.38 -4.97
N PRO A 12 11.35 2.29 -5.53
CA PRO A 12 11.32 2.13 -6.97
C PRO A 12 10.45 3.19 -7.65
N THR A 13 10.97 3.84 -8.69
CA THR A 13 10.19 4.76 -9.53
C THR A 13 9.72 4.02 -10.77
N ILE A 14 8.49 3.53 -10.74
CA ILE A 14 7.89 2.71 -11.81
C ILE A 14 6.67 3.43 -12.37
N ASP A 15 6.69 3.68 -13.68
CA ASP A 15 5.58 4.25 -14.44
C ASP A 15 4.89 3.15 -15.26
N LYS A 16 3.55 3.21 -15.31
CA LYS A 16 2.69 2.25 -16.02
C LYS A 16 2.87 0.80 -15.56
N GLY A 17 3.21 0.61 -14.29
CA GLY A 17 3.36 -0.70 -13.67
C GLY A 17 2.03 -1.32 -13.23
N ILE A 18 2.09 -2.58 -12.80
CA ILE A 18 1.02 -3.24 -12.03
C ILE A 18 1.53 -3.35 -10.59
N LEU A 19 0.95 -2.56 -9.69
CA LEU A 19 1.33 -2.57 -8.28
C LEU A 19 0.51 -3.62 -7.54
N VAL A 20 1.18 -4.62 -6.97
CA VAL A 20 0.56 -5.65 -6.13
C VAL A 20 0.87 -5.36 -4.67
N LEU A 21 -0.15 -5.33 -3.81
CA LEU A 21 -0.02 -5.05 -2.38
C LEU A 21 -0.66 -6.15 -1.54
N GLU A 22 0.03 -6.58 -0.49
CA GLU A 22 -0.46 -7.51 0.53
C GLU A 22 0.07 -7.09 1.91
N ASP A 23 -0.65 -7.48 2.96
CA ASP A 23 -0.18 -7.27 4.33
C ASP A 23 -0.78 -8.28 5.32
N VAL A 24 -0.18 -8.38 6.51
CA VAL A 24 -0.59 -9.32 7.56
C VAL A 24 -0.66 -8.64 8.93
N ASN A 25 -1.68 -8.97 9.73
CA ASN A 25 -1.91 -8.42 11.07
C ASN A 25 -2.10 -6.89 11.10
N GLU A 26 -2.48 -6.30 9.97
CA GLU A 26 -2.81 -4.89 9.87
C GLU A 26 -4.32 -4.69 9.98
N HIS A 27 -4.75 -3.89 10.96
CA HIS A 27 -6.15 -3.53 11.10
C HIS A 27 -6.59 -2.70 9.88
N PRO A 28 -7.84 -2.81 9.38
CA PRO A 28 -8.28 -2.11 8.15
C PRO A 28 -7.94 -0.61 8.08
N PHE A 29 -8.09 0.14 9.18
CA PHE A 29 -7.72 1.57 9.20
C PHE A 29 -6.21 1.82 8.91
N ARG A 30 -5.33 0.88 9.28
CA ARG A 30 -3.89 1.00 9.00
C ARG A 30 -3.60 0.74 7.53
N VAL A 31 -4.29 -0.22 6.93
CA VAL A 31 -4.24 -0.49 5.48
C VAL A 31 -4.69 0.74 4.71
N GLU A 32 -5.84 1.33 5.07
CA GLU A 32 -6.34 2.56 4.43
C GLU A 32 -5.32 3.70 4.54
N ARG A 33 -4.78 3.93 5.74
CA ARG A 33 -3.75 4.96 5.97
C ARG A 33 -2.52 4.76 5.08
N MET A 34 -2.08 3.52 4.89
CA MET A 34 -0.94 3.19 4.02
C MET A 34 -1.28 3.44 2.54
N LEU A 35 -2.48 3.08 2.09
CA LEU A 35 -2.93 3.34 0.73
C LEU A 35 -3.01 4.85 0.45
N LEU A 36 -3.54 5.64 1.39
CA LEU A 36 -3.59 7.09 1.28
C LEU A 36 -2.18 7.72 1.21
N GLN A 37 -1.22 7.17 1.95
CA GLN A 37 0.17 7.63 1.85
C GLN A 37 0.76 7.37 0.46
N LEU A 38 0.48 6.22 -0.16
CA LEU A 38 0.90 5.92 -1.53
C LEU A 38 0.21 6.84 -2.55
N GLU A 39 -1.06 7.15 -2.33
CA GLU A 39 -1.84 8.07 -3.17
C GLU A 39 -1.24 9.48 -3.14
N TYR A 40 -1.04 10.05 -1.94
CA TYR A 40 -0.51 11.41 -1.78
C TYR A 40 0.97 11.54 -2.13
N ALA A 41 1.72 10.43 -2.10
CA ALA A 41 3.07 10.38 -2.67
C ALA A 41 3.06 10.29 -4.22
N GLY A 42 1.89 10.21 -4.85
CA GLY A 42 1.73 10.10 -6.31
C GLY A 42 2.11 8.73 -6.88
N ILE A 43 2.36 7.72 -6.03
CA ILE A 43 2.82 6.41 -6.47
C ILE A 43 1.70 5.64 -7.16
N LEU A 44 0.48 5.68 -6.60
CA LEU A 44 -0.68 5.00 -7.17
C LEU A 44 -1.08 5.59 -8.53
N ASN A 45 -1.04 6.92 -8.65
CA ASN A 45 -1.34 7.66 -9.88
C ASN A 45 -0.43 7.31 -11.07
N ARG A 46 0.73 6.72 -10.82
CA ARG A 46 1.70 6.30 -11.85
C ARG A 46 1.44 4.89 -12.37
N GLN A 47 0.58 4.11 -11.73
CA GLN A 47 0.37 2.70 -12.06
C GLN A 47 -0.74 2.52 -13.09
N SER A 48 -0.62 1.50 -13.93
CA SER A 48 -1.68 1.09 -14.86
C SER A 48 -2.75 0.25 -14.18
N ALA A 49 -2.40 -0.46 -13.11
CA ALA A 49 -3.35 -1.19 -12.28
C ALA A 49 -2.83 -1.37 -10.85
N ILE A 50 -3.75 -1.53 -9.91
CA ILE A 50 -3.48 -1.88 -8.52
C ILE A 50 -4.18 -3.21 -8.24
N VAL A 51 -3.42 -4.19 -7.75
CA VAL A 51 -3.94 -5.50 -7.36
C VAL A 51 -3.77 -5.63 -5.86
N LEU A 52 -4.89 -5.80 -5.15
CA LEU A 52 -4.88 -6.10 -3.73
C LEU A 52 -4.88 -7.61 -3.55
N GLY A 53 -3.79 -8.12 -2.97
CA GLY A 53 -3.62 -9.52 -2.59
C GLY A 53 -4.27 -9.81 -1.25
N SER A 54 -3.63 -10.67 -0.46
CA SER A 54 -4.16 -11.07 0.84
C SER A 54 -3.94 -9.99 1.91
N PHE A 55 -5.01 -9.63 2.62
CA PHE A 55 -4.95 -8.84 3.84
C PHE A 55 -5.45 -9.70 5.00
N SER A 56 -4.53 -10.42 5.62
CA SER A 56 -4.84 -11.46 6.61
C SER A 56 -4.68 -10.97 8.05
N GLY A 57 -5.40 -11.58 9.00
CA GLY A 57 -5.31 -11.21 10.42
C GLY A 57 -5.90 -9.83 10.75
N ALA A 58 -6.67 -9.24 9.83
CA ALA A 58 -7.23 -7.90 9.91
C ALA A 58 -8.59 -7.87 10.65
N ALA A 59 -8.69 -8.54 11.80
CA ALA A 59 -9.95 -8.65 12.53
C ALA A 59 -10.47 -7.24 12.92
N PRO A 60 -11.75 -6.92 12.65
CA PRO A 60 -12.34 -5.67 13.13
C PRO A 60 -12.32 -5.65 14.65
N GLN A 61 -11.92 -4.52 15.23
CA GLN A 61 -12.17 -4.29 16.65
C GLN A 61 -13.68 -4.24 16.87
N ARG A 62 -14.21 -5.21 17.63
CA ARG A 62 -15.59 -5.18 18.09
C ARG A 62 -15.71 -4.03 19.09
N VAL A 63 -16.47 -3.02 18.68
CA VAL A 63 -16.88 -1.89 19.52
C VAL A 63 -17.88 -2.37 20.57
#